data_AF-A0A2E7NEW4-F1
#
_entry.id   AF-A0A2E7NEW4-F1
#
_cell.length_a   1.000
_cell.length_b   1.000
_cell.length_c   1.000
_cell.angle_alpha   90.00
_cell.angle_beta   90.00
_cell.angle_gamma   90.00
#
_symmetry.space_group_name_H-M   'P 1'
#
loop_
_entity.id
_entity.type
_entity.pdbx_description
1 polymer ?
#
loop_
_entity_poly.entity_id
_entity_poly.type
_entity_poly.pdbx_seq_one_letter_code
_entity_poly.pdbx_strand_id
1 'polypeptide(L)' 'MYTDWMIRGLSVSTCNCDYGCPCQFNSLPTHGDCRAAVAMSIEEG' A
#
# COMPACT_ATOMS: atom_id res chain seq x y z
N MET A 1 -16.71 0.53 -26.38
CA MET A 1 -15.42 1.26 -26.31
C MET A 1 -15.07 1.45 -24.85
N TYR A 2 -13.85 1.12 -24.44
CA TYR A 2 -13.32 1.34 -23.10
C TYR A 2 -12.06 2.19 -23.25
N THR A 3 -11.85 3.12 -22.31
CA THR A 3 -10.64 3.94 -22.26
C THR A 3 -9.55 3.15 -21.57
N ASP A 4 -8.49 2.81 -22.29
CA ASP A 4 -7.29 2.21 -21.71
C ASP A 4 -6.52 3.29 -20.93
N TRP A 5 -6.50 3.19 -19.61
CA TRP A 5 -5.87 4.17 -18.71
C TRP A 5 -4.90 3.47 -17.75
N MET A 6 -3.78 4.12 -17.45
CA MET A 6 -2.74 3.63 -16.55
C MET A 6 -2.08 4.82 -15.84
N ILE A 7 -1.68 4.63 -14.57
CA ILE A 7 -0.71 5.50 -13.89
C ILE A 7 0.56 4.72 -13.57
N ARG A 8 1.72 5.37 -13.69
CA ARG A 8 3.03 4.82 -13.31
C ARG A 8 3.73 5.78 -12.36
N GLY A 9 4.40 5.24 -11.35
CA GLY A 9 5.22 6.02 -10.45
C GLY A 9 5.68 5.24 -9.23
N LEU A 10 6.52 5.87 -8.41
CA LEU A 10 7.00 5.31 -7.14
C LEU A 10 5.89 5.29 -6.09
N SER A 11 5.71 4.14 -5.43
CA SER A 11 4.83 4.01 -4.26
C SER A 11 5.64 3.66 -3.01
N VAL A 12 5.20 4.20 -1.87
CA VAL A 12 5.74 3.90 -0.55
C VAL A 12 4.58 3.55 0.36
N SER A 13 4.72 2.47 1.11
CA SER A 13 3.77 2.09 2.16
C SER A 13 4.49 1.85 3.48
N THR A 14 3.80 2.17 4.58
CA THR A 14 4.25 1.89 5.93
C THR A 14 3.06 1.52 6.80
N CYS A 15 3.31 0.79 7.89
CA CYS A 15 2.29 0.38 8.84
C CYS A 15 2.81 0.44 10.27
N ASN A 16 1.89 0.38 11.23
CA ASN A 16 2.19 0.30 12.66
C ASN A 16 2.57 -1.11 13.15
N CYS A 17 2.75 -2.10 12.27
CA CYS A 17 3.01 -3.49 12.64
C CYS A 17 4.48 -3.89 12.40
N ASP A 18 4.81 -5.15 12.70
CA ASP A 18 6.14 -5.70 12.43
C ASP A 18 6.56 -5.55 10.96
N TYR A 19 7.87 -5.64 10.73
CA TYR A 19 8.47 -5.53 9.41
C TYR A 19 7.75 -6.43 8.40
N GLY A 20 7.49 -5.88 7.22
CA GLY A 20 6.71 -6.54 6.17
C GLY A 20 5.20 -6.38 6.32
N CYS A 21 4.69 -5.71 7.37
CA CYS A 21 3.28 -5.41 7.52
C CYS A 21 2.38 -6.65 7.37
N PRO A 22 2.42 -7.61 8.31
CA PRO A 22 1.78 -8.92 8.20
C PRO A 22 0.30 -8.86 7.75
N CYS A 23 -0.44 -7.83 8.16
CA CYS A 23 -1.81 -7.60 7.73
C CYS A 23 -2.00 -7.47 6.20
N GLN A 24 -1.03 -6.93 5.47
CA GLN A 24 -1.08 -6.87 4.00
C GLN A 24 -1.10 -8.27 3.36
N PHE A 25 -0.59 -9.26 4.10
CA PHE A 25 -0.49 -10.66 3.68
C PHE A 25 -1.48 -11.56 4.47
N ASN A 26 -2.59 -10.98 4.94
CA ASN A 26 -3.65 -11.66 5.69
C ASN A 26 -3.22 -12.33 7.01
N SER A 27 -2.10 -11.90 7.58
CA SER A 27 -1.67 -12.35 8.92
C SER A 27 -2.22 -11.43 10.02
N LEU A 28 -2.19 -11.91 11.27
CA LEU A 28 -2.75 -11.17 12.41
C LEU A 28 -1.99 -9.85 12.67
N PRO A 29 -2.69 -8.80 13.17
CA PRO A 29 -2.06 -7.56 13.60
C PRO A 29 -1.10 -7.75 14.78
N THR A 30 0.05 -7.08 14.77
CA THR A 30 1.02 -7.12 15.89
C THR A 30 0.46 -6.50 17.18
N HIS A 31 -0.33 -5.43 17.05
CA HIS A 31 -0.83 -4.64 18.20
C HIS A 31 -2.36 -4.69 18.37
N GLY A 32 -3.02 -5.70 17.79
CA GLY A 32 -4.48 -5.84 17.83
C GLY A 32 -5.24 -5.03 16.78
N ASP A 33 -4.64 -3.96 16.23
CA ASP A 33 -5.16 -3.24 15.08
C ASP A 33 -4.08 -2.86 14.05
N CYS A 34 -4.47 -2.76 12.79
CA CYS A 34 -3.60 -2.45 11.66
C CYS A 34 -3.94 -1.10 11.05
N ARG A 35 -2.95 -0.20 11.04
CA ARG A 35 -3.04 1.13 10.41
C ARG A 35 -1.88 1.26 9.43
N ALA A 36 -2.21 1.63 8.20
CA ALA A 36 -1.24 1.84 7.14
C ALA A 36 -1.36 3.25 6.57
N ALA A 37 -0.22 3.80 6.15
CA ALA A 37 -0.15 4.98 5.32
C ALA A 37 0.51 4.61 3.99
N VAL A 38 -0.07 5.05 2.89
CA VAL A 38 0.43 4.81 1.54
C VAL A 38 0.51 6.15 0.82
N ALA A 39 1.62 6.38 0.13
CA ALA A 39 1.83 7.55 -0.71
C ALA A 39 2.38 7.10 -2.07
N MET A 40 2.00 7.81 -3.12
CA MET A 40 2.50 7.57 -4.46
C MET A 40 2.90 8.88 -5.11
N SER A 41 4.09 8.91 -5.69
CA SER A 41 4.51 9.97 -6.61
C SER A 41 4.16 9.51 -8.02
N ILE A 42 3.17 10.16 -8.65
CA ILE A 42 2.76 9.83 -10.02
C ILE A 42 3.74 10.49 -10.99
N GLU A 43 4.29 9.70 -11.90
CA GLU A 43 5.25 10.14 -12.92
C GLU A 43 4.65 10.11 -14.33
N GLU A 44 3.66 9.24 -14.57
CA GLU A 44 2.93 9.11 -15.85
C GLU A 44 1.46 8.75 -15.58
N GLY A 45 0.52 9.26 -16.40
CA GLY A 45 -0.93 9.09 -16.24
C GLY A 45 -1.74 9.47 -17.48
#